data_AF-A0A9P7ZDA3-F1
#
_entry.id   AF-A0A9P7ZDA3-F1
#
_cell.length_a   1.000
_cell.length_b   1.000
_cell.length_c   1.000
_cell.angle_alpha   90.00
_cell.angle_beta   90.00
_cell.angle_gamma   90.00
#
_symmetry.space_group_name_H-M   'P 1'
#
loop_
_entity.id
_entity.type
_entity.pdbx_description
1 polymer ?
#
loop_
_entity_poly.entity_id
_entity_poly.type
_entity_poly.pdbx_seq_one_letter_code
_entity_poly.pdbx_strand_id
1 'polypeptide(L)'
;MEDSGPASITSADESQSDRLTLLLNRLHQYERAPWGIVESWQKTQHDTEDSAARIFLRSGGFPAWFAHFLTKSATEVQYHFVGKADCSRLIFELENEPAISRELAAQVAAAIPPEIRTKIESLYNKRIKPLENGTMSQHSNKRRRTIADNDCPPISTANFPSPTATPSSPNASRLSLDRRSLEQAPGYNSVGCFAEDEHVLVNASLAVATRLLPRDLSNAIRRNPDPRNEGALVAAISMTFPNAPYTDKFGCYMAVEVTSDKVQHLARELFGVRLETMAGLRYVCLAESSAKILANPKFTLQGCQCSIIPSTFGPELSNAIITGPKYQDDARQWRDSTDAVSMVVSHSAHDGAVVYLHLGLWEGTEIKKKLYA
;
A
#
# COMPACT_ATOMS: atom_id res chain seq x y z
N MET A 1 35.60 -53.20 -3.57
CA MET A 1 34.57 -53.81 -2.73
C MET A 1 34.13 -52.74 -1.76
N GLU A 2 32.85 -52.44 -1.79
CA GLU A 2 32.27 -51.11 -1.62
C GLU A 2 32.28 -50.53 -0.20
N ASP A 3 32.33 -49.21 -0.26
CA ASP A 3 31.92 -48.14 0.65
C ASP A 3 30.55 -48.34 1.31
N SER A 4 30.35 -47.74 2.49
CA SER A 4 29.09 -47.07 2.92
C SER A 4 29.21 -46.59 4.37
N GLY A 5 29.46 -45.28 4.53
CA GLY A 5 29.28 -44.55 5.78
C GLY A 5 27.84 -44.08 6.01
N PRO A 6 27.45 -43.69 7.25
CA PRO A 6 26.15 -43.11 7.54
C PRO A 6 26.24 -41.57 7.59
N ALA A 7 25.70 -40.88 6.58
CA ALA A 7 25.51 -39.44 6.62
C ALA A 7 24.23 -39.08 5.85
N SER A 8 23.08 -38.91 6.53
CA SER A 8 21.87 -38.31 5.93
C SER A 8 20.74 -37.90 6.90
N ILE A 9 20.86 -37.99 8.23
CA ILE A 9 19.70 -37.75 9.13
C ILE A 9 19.59 -36.30 9.63
N THR A 10 20.66 -35.51 9.64
CA THR A 10 20.66 -34.18 10.27
C THR A 10 20.15 -33.01 9.40
N SER A 11 20.20 -33.13 8.06
CA SER A 11 19.89 -31.97 7.18
C SER A 11 18.40 -31.73 6.93
N ALA A 12 17.54 -32.73 7.14
CA ALA A 12 16.10 -32.61 6.90
C ALA A 12 15.37 -31.89 8.06
N ASP A 13 15.85 -32.09 9.29
CA ASP A 13 15.23 -31.57 10.51
C ASP A 13 15.50 -30.06 10.69
N GLU A 14 16.72 -29.61 10.35
CA GLU A 14 17.07 -28.18 10.31
C GLU A 14 16.21 -27.41 9.29
N SER A 15 15.98 -28.00 8.11
CA SER A 15 15.14 -27.38 7.07
C SER A 15 13.68 -27.24 7.49
N GLN A 16 13.11 -28.21 8.21
CA GLN A 16 11.74 -28.09 8.73
C GLN A 16 11.63 -27.02 9.83
N SER A 17 12.60 -26.95 10.75
CA SER A 17 12.65 -25.94 11.80
C SER A 17 12.70 -24.51 11.24
N ASP A 18 13.47 -24.29 10.16
CA ASP A 18 13.54 -22.99 9.49
C ASP A 18 12.20 -22.59 8.83
N ARG A 19 11.53 -23.54 8.19
CA ARG A 19 10.20 -23.34 7.57
C ARG A 19 9.13 -23.00 8.62
N LEU A 20 9.15 -23.70 9.75
CA LEU A 20 8.25 -23.43 10.88
C LEU A 20 8.48 -22.02 11.43
N THR A 21 9.74 -21.64 11.62
CA THR A 21 10.14 -20.33 12.13
C THR A 21 9.67 -19.19 11.21
N LEU A 22 9.73 -19.38 9.89
CA LEU A 22 9.23 -18.40 8.91
C LEU A 22 7.72 -18.15 9.05
N LEU A 23 6.92 -19.21 9.18
CA LEU A 23 5.46 -19.10 9.34
C LEU A 23 5.08 -18.44 10.68
N LEU A 24 5.76 -18.81 11.76
CA LEU A 24 5.52 -18.24 13.08
C LEU A 24 5.94 -16.76 13.15
N ASN A 25 7.08 -16.39 12.58
CA ASN A 25 7.52 -15.00 12.53
C ASN A 25 6.51 -14.10 11.83
N ARG A 26 5.84 -14.59 10.78
CA ARG A 26 4.77 -13.85 10.10
C ARG A 26 3.54 -13.66 10.97
N LEU A 27 3.16 -14.70 11.71
CA LEU A 27 2.10 -14.62 12.71
C LEU A 27 2.40 -13.61 13.82
N HIS A 28 3.65 -13.52 14.27
CA HIS A 28 4.08 -12.56 15.29
C HIS A 28 4.06 -11.10 14.79
N GLN A 29 4.46 -10.87 13.54
CA GLN A 29 4.55 -9.53 12.94
C GLN A 29 3.18 -8.97 12.49
N TYR A 30 2.12 -9.75 12.65
CA TYR A 30 0.80 -9.37 12.17
C TYR A 30 0.03 -8.48 13.16
N GLU A 31 -0.24 -7.24 12.72
CA GLU A 31 -1.00 -6.25 13.50
C GLU A 31 -2.48 -6.12 13.10
N ARG A 32 -2.80 -6.25 11.80
CA ARG A 32 -4.14 -5.97 11.24
C ARG A 32 -4.54 -6.96 10.16
N ALA A 33 -5.81 -7.37 10.19
CA ALA A 33 -6.40 -8.36 9.25
C ALA A 33 -6.05 -8.06 7.81
N PRO A 34 -5.41 -9.01 7.10
CA PRO A 34 -5.09 -8.78 5.71
C PRO A 34 -6.40 -8.67 4.97
N TRP A 35 -6.40 -7.79 3.98
CA TRP A 35 -7.53 -7.63 3.10
C TRP A 35 -7.77 -8.94 2.32
N GLY A 36 -9.03 -9.25 1.99
CA GLY A 36 -9.37 -10.50 1.29
C GLY A 36 -9.38 -11.78 2.14
N ILE A 37 -9.22 -11.70 3.46
CA ILE A 37 -9.25 -12.90 4.35
C ILE A 37 -10.56 -13.70 4.22
N VAL A 38 -11.70 -13.03 4.07
CA VAL A 38 -13.02 -13.69 3.98
C VAL A 38 -13.17 -14.40 2.63
N GLU A 39 -12.79 -13.74 1.55
CA GLU A 39 -12.83 -14.28 0.19
C GLU A 39 -11.87 -15.46 0.04
N SER A 40 -10.66 -15.34 0.58
CA SER A 40 -9.65 -16.41 0.57
C SER A 40 -10.07 -17.60 1.42
N TRP A 41 -10.76 -17.37 2.54
CA TRP A 41 -11.35 -18.42 3.35
C TRP A 41 -12.42 -19.20 2.57
N GLN A 42 -13.37 -18.50 1.97
CA GLN A 42 -14.42 -19.11 1.15
C GLN A 42 -13.85 -19.86 -0.05
N LYS A 43 -12.86 -19.28 -0.74
CA LYS A 43 -12.16 -19.94 -1.84
C LYS A 43 -11.48 -21.22 -1.38
N THR A 44 -10.80 -21.20 -0.22
CA THR A 44 -10.18 -22.40 0.38
C THR A 44 -11.24 -23.45 0.78
N GLN A 45 -12.47 -23.03 1.10
CA GLN A 45 -13.55 -23.97 1.38
C GLN A 45 -13.99 -24.79 0.16
N HIS A 46 -13.83 -24.23 -1.04
CA HIS A 46 -14.22 -24.82 -2.33
C HIS A 46 -13.05 -25.30 -3.19
N ASP A 47 -11.82 -25.22 -2.67
CA ASP A 47 -10.60 -25.59 -3.40
C ASP A 47 -10.37 -27.11 -3.43
N THR A 48 -9.46 -27.57 -4.28
CA THR A 48 -9.11 -28.99 -4.40
C THR A 48 -8.51 -29.53 -3.11
N GLU A 49 -8.77 -30.82 -2.80
CA GLU A 49 -8.31 -31.44 -1.54
C GLU A 49 -6.79 -31.47 -1.37
N ASP A 50 -6.06 -31.39 -2.48
CA ASP A 50 -4.60 -31.41 -2.52
C ASP A 50 -3.97 -30.01 -2.46
N SER A 51 -4.76 -28.93 -2.42
CA SER A 51 -4.20 -27.58 -2.33
C SER A 51 -3.55 -27.33 -0.97
N ALA A 52 -2.40 -26.66 -0.96
CA ALA A 52 -1.67 -26.36 0.28
C ALA A 52 -2.56 -25.62 1.30
N ALA A 53 -3.35 -24.65 0.85
CA ALA A 53 -4.29 -23.93 1.72
C ALA A 53 -5.35 -24.86 2.34
N ARG A 54 -5.89 -25.80 1.55
CA ARG A 54 -6.86 -26.79 2.03
C ARG A 54 -6.25 -27.78 3.02
N ILE A 55 -5.01 -28.19 2.78
CA ILE A 55 -4.24 -29.08 3.64
C ILE A 55 -3.96 -28.44 5.00
N PHE A 56 -3.55 -27.17 5.01
CA PHE A 56 -3.30 -26.41 6.24
C PHE A 56 -4.58 -26.22 7.06
N LEU A 57 -5.69 -25.97 6.39
CA LEU A 57 -7.00 -25.88 7.03
C LEU A 57 -7.43 -27.23 7.64
N ARG A 58 -7.29 -28.34 6.90
CA ARG A 58 -7.72 -29.65 7.38
C ARG A 58 -6.85 -30.17 8.53
N SER A 59 -5.55 -29.95 8.47
CA SER A 59 -4.58 -30.59 9.39
C SER A 59 -4.28 -29.73 10.62
N GLY A 60 -4.29 -28.41 10.48
CA GLY A 60 -3.96 -27.47 11.56
C GLY A 60 -5.06 -26.44 11.88
N GLY A 61 -6.23 -26.55 11.25
CA GLY A 61 -7.37 -25.68 11.49
C GLY A 61 -7.16 -24.24 11.01
N PHE A 62 -8.04 -23.33 11.46
CA PHE A 62 -7.97 -21.91 11.12
C PHE A 62 -6.63 -21.25 11.46
N PRO A 63 -5.96 -21.52 12.60
CA PRO A 63 -4.68 -20.87 12.92
C PRO A 63 -3.54 -21.25 11.97
N ALA A 64 -3.43 -22.52 11.59
CA ALA A 64 -2.41 -22.96 10.63
C ALA A 64 -2.71 -22.43 9.22
N TRP A 65 -3.99 -22.49 8.79
CA TRP A 65 -4.42 -21.88 7.54
C TRP A 65 -4.10 -20.38 7.51
N PHE A 66 -4.35 -19.67 8.61
CA PHE A 66 -4.09 -18.23 8.69
C PHE A 66 -2.60 -17.91 8.61
N ALA A 67 -1.73 -18.73 9.18
CA ALA A 67 -0.27 -18.60 9.04
C ALA A 67 0.19 -18.75 7.58
N HIS A 68 -0.35 -19.76 6.89
CA HIS A 68 -0.10 -19.98 5.47
C HIS A 68 -0.63 -18.80 4.63
N PHE A 69 -1.87 -18.36 4.89
CA PHE A 69 -2.50 -17.22 4.23
C PHE A 69 -1.68 -15.94 4.39
N LEU A 70 -1.23 -15.62 5.60
CA LEU A 70 -0.38 -14.45 5.86
C LEU A 70 0.93 -14.50 5.07
N THR A 71 1.54 -15.68 5.01
CA THR A 71 2.81 -15.89 4.30
C THR A 71 2.61 -15.76 2.79
N LYS A 72 1.54 -16.36 2.25
CA LYS A 72 1.15 -16.24 0.85
C LYS A 72 0.82 -14.79 0.47
N SER A 73 -0.04 -14.13 1.23
CA SER A 73 -0.35 -12.71 1.01
C SER A 73 0.88 -11.83 1.13
N ALA A 74 1.83 -12.12 2.03
CA ALA A 74 3.09 -11.36 2.11
C ALA A 74 3.96 -11.53 0.85
N THR A 75 3.91 -12.68 0.18
CA THR A 75 4.61 -12.89 -1.09
C THR A 75 3.94 -12.16 -2.25
N GLU A 76 2.61 -12.09 -2.24
CA GLU A 76 1.79 -11.42 -3.26
C GLU A 76 1.81 -9.88 -3.12
N VAL A 77 1.95 -9.37 -1.90
CA VAL A 77 1.99 -7.92 -1.65
C VAL A 77 3.31 -7.31 -2.13
N GLN A 78 3.21 -6.16 -2.82
CA GLN A 78 4.29 -5.46 -3.54
C GLN A 78 5.40 -4.84 -2.66
N TYR A 79 5.27 -4.85 -1.33
CA TYR A 79 6.30 -4.29 -0.44
C TYR A 79 7.52 -5.21 -0.30
N HIS A 80 8.72 -4.66 -0.48
CA HIS A 80 9.97 -5.38 -0.21
C HIS A 80 10.24 -5.44 1.30
N PHE A 81 10.41 -6.66 1.83
CA PHE A 81 10.87 -6.92 3.20
C PHE A 81 11.95 -8.01 3.20
N VAL A 82 12.82 -7.98 4.21
CA VAL A 82 13.88 -8.97 4.40
C VAL A 82 13.26 -10.35 4.64
N GLY A 83 13.63 -11.34 3.82
CA GLY A 83 13.07 -12.70 3.87
C GLY A 83 11.88 -12.95 2.93
N LYS A 84 11.55 -12.02 2.02
CA LYS A 84 10.49 -12.24 1.02
C LYS A 84 10.80 -13.40 0.08
N ALA A 85 12.06 -13.53 -0.36
CA ALA A 85 12.51 -14.64 -1.21
C ALA A 85 12.33 -16.00 -0.51
N ASP A 86 12.64 -16.08 0.79
CA ASP A 86 12.44 -17.30 1.57
C ASP A 86 10.95 -17.65 1.74
N CYS A 87 10.09 -16.64 1.93
CA CYS A 87 8.65 -16.85 1.97
C CYS A 87 8.12 -17.32 0.61
N SER A 88 8.59 -16.73 -0.50
CA SER A 88 8.19 -17.13 -1.86
C SER A 88 8.64 -18.56 -2.19
N ARG A 89 9.86 -18.93 -1.81
CA ARG A 89 10.36 -20.30 -1.95
C ARG A 89 9.53 -21.28 -1.11
N LEU A 90 9.22 -20.94 0.13
CA LEU A 90 8.38 -21.76 1.00
C LEU A 90 6.98 -21.98 0.41
N ILE A 91 6.31 -20.92 -0.07
CA ILE A 91 4.98 -21.05 -0.68
C ILE A 91 5.04 -21.92 -1.93
N PHE A 92 6.06 -21.73 -2.78
CA PHE A 92 6.26 -22.58 -3.95
C PHE A 92 6.47 -24.05 -3.60
N GLU A 93 7.27 -24.36 -2.57
CA GLU A 93 7.49 -25.72 -2.09
C GLU A 93 6.20 -26.34 -1.53
N LEU A 94 5.42 -25.59 -0.75
CA LEU A 94 4.18 -26.08 -0.15
C LEU A 94 3.08 -26.37 -1.18
N GLU A 95 3.03 -25.58 -2.26
CA GLU A 95 2.08 -25.77 -3.37
C GLU A 95 2.46 -26.96 -4.28
N ASN A 96 3.75 -27.30 -4.37
CA ASN A 96 4.21 -28.43 -5.18
C ASN A 96 4.37 -29.75 -4.40
N GLU A 97 4.50 -29.71 -3.08
CA GLU A 97 4.68 -30.91 -2.23
C GLU A 97 3.63 -31.04 -1.10
N PRO A 98 2.50 -31.75 -1.37
CA PRO A 98 1.40 -31.92 -0.41
C PRO A 98 1.77 -32.67 0.88
N ALA A 99 2.79 -33.52 0.84
CA ALA A 99 3.24 -34.32 1.98
C ALA A 99 3.89 -33.44 3.06
N ILE A 100 4.75 -32.51 2.65
CA ILE A 100 5.41 -31.54 3.54
C ILE A 100 4.37 -30.60 4.17
N SER A 101 3.38 -30.18 3.38
CA SER A 101 2.30 -29.30 3.84
C SER A 101 1.47 -29.89 4.99
N ARG A 102 1.25 -31.22 5.02
CA ARG A 102 0.47 -31.86 6.11
C ARG A 102 1.23 -31.86 7.42
N GLU A 103 2.50 -32.25 7.40
CA GLU A 103 3.34 -32.33 8.59
C GLU A 103 3.58 -30.93 9.17
N LEU A 104 3.93 -29.97 8.31
CA LEU A 104 4.19 -28.60 8.72
C LEU A 104 2.93 -27.91 9.29
N ALA A 105 1.75 -28.16 8.71
CA ALA A 105 0.50 -27.59 9.22
C ALA A 105 0.19 -28.04 10.66
N ALA A 106 0.43 -29.31 10.99
CA ALA A 106 0.23 -29.84 12.34
C ALA A 106 1.24 -29.25 13.33
N GLN A 107 2.51 -29.14 12.93
CA GLN A 107 3.57 -28.53 13.74
C GLN A 107 3.30 -27.04 14.01
N VAL A 108 2.87 -26.28 13.00
CA VAL A 108 2.48 -24.87 13.13
C VAL A 108 1.35 -24.73 14.14
N ALA A 109 0.29 -25.53 14.03
CA ALA A 109 -0.83 -25.48 14.97
C ALA A 109 -0.39 -25.74 16.43
N ALA A 110 0.54 -26.67 16.64
CA ALA A 110 1.09 -27.00 17.95
C ALA A 110 2.02 -25.91 18.51
N ALA A 111 2.81 -25.25 17.65
CA ALA A 111 3.82 -24.27 18.04
C ALA A 111 3.29 -22.83 18.24
N ILE A 112 2.04 -22.54 17.84
CA ILE A 112 1.45 -21.20 18.02
C ILE A 112 1.25 -20.88 19.52
N PRO A 113 1.83 -19.77 20.03
CA PRO A 113 1.62 -19.34 21.41
C PRO A 113 0.15 -19.04 21.74
N PRO A 114 -0.29 -19.27 22.99
CA PRO A 114 -1.70 -19.10 23.39
C PRO A 114 -2.20 -17.67 23.21
N GLU A 115 -1.34 -16.67 23.41
CA GLU A 115 -1.67 -15.25 23.18
C GLU A 115 -2.04 -14.96 21.72
N ILE A 116 -1.27 -15.51 20.78
CA ILE A 116 -1.54 -15.36 19.35
C ILE A 116 -2.78 -16.17 18.96
N ARG A 117 -2.94 -17.37 19.53
CA ARG A 117 -4.11 -18.21 19.29
C ARG A 117 -5.41 -17.49 19.65
N THR A 118 -5.48 -16.85 20.81
CA THR A 118 -6.68 -16.08 21.22
C THR A 118 -6.95 -14.88 20.30
N LYS A 119 -5.89 -14.19 19.82
CA LYS A 119 -6.02 -13.10 18.84
C LYS A 119 -6.59 -13.59 17.51
N ILE A 120 -6.10 -14.72 17.01
CA ILE A 120 -6.58 -15.37 15.79
C ILE A 120 -8.03 -15.85 15.95
N GLU A 121 -8.36 -16.49 17.07
CA GLU A 121 -9.73 -16.96 17.36
C GLU A 121 -10.72 -15.80 17.49
N SER A 122 -10.33 -14.68 18.12
CA SER A 122 -11.16 -13.47 18.13
C SER A 122 -11.43 -12.97 16.70
N LEU A 123 -10.47 -13.13 15.79
CA LEU A 123 -10.61 -12.74 14.39
C LEU A 123 -11.57 -13.65 13.64
N TYR A 124 -11.41 -14.96 13.80
CA TYR A 124 -12.32 -15.96 13.23
C TYR A 124 -13.77 -15.72 13.70
N ASN A 125 -13.97 -15.53 15.00
CA ASN A 125 -15.31 -15.29 15.57
C ASN A 125 -15.94 -13.99 15.06
N LYS A 126 -15.14 -12.93 14.81
CA LYS A 126 -15.65 -11.63 14.36
C LYS A 126 -15.91 -11.58 12.85
N ARG A 127 -15.12 -12.30 12.04
CA ARG A 127 -15.13 -12.12 10.57
C ARG A 127 -15.54 -13.34 9.77
N ILE A 128 -15.43 -14.54 10.32
CA ILE A 128 -15.66 -15.78 9.56
C ILE A 128 -16.91 -16.50 10.07
N LYS A 129 -17.04 -16.68 11.39
CA LYS A 129 -18.19 -17.30 12.03
C LYS A 129 -19.56 -16.68 11.66
N PRO A 130 -19.70 -15.35 11.44
CA PRO A 130 -20.96 -14.77 10.99
C PRO A 130 -21.36 -15.22 9.56
N LEU A 131 -20.40 -15.59 8.72
CA LEU A 131 -20.69 -16.08 7.36
C LEU A 131 -21.11 -17.54 7.35
N GLU A 132 -20.56 -18.36 8.24
CA GLU A 132 -20.89 -19.80 8.33
C GLU A 132 -22.30 -20.04 8.89
N ASN A 133 -22.79 -19.14 9.74
CA ASN A 133 -24.10 -19.29 10.40
C ASN A 133 -25.27 -18.69 9.61
N GLY A 134 -25.06 -18.21 8.37
CA GLY A 134 -26.11 -17.63 7.52
C GLY A 134 -26.85 -16.43 8.13
N THR A 135 -26.37 -15.88 9.26
CA THR A 135 -27.07 -14.82 9.99
C THR A 135 -26.55 -13.48 9.51
N MET A 136 -27.08 -13.00 8.39
CA MET A 136 -26.98 -11.60 7.98
C MET A 136 -27.76 -10.72 8.98
N SER A 137 -27.20 -10.52 10.17
CA SER A 137 -27.57 -9.38 11.00
C SER A 137 -26.82 -8.18 10.46
N GLN A 138 -27.50 -7.40 9.62
CA GLN A 138 -27.12 -6.04 9.29
C GLN A 138 -26.98 -5.24 10.60
N HIS A 139 -25.78 -5.20 11.17
CA HIS A 139 -25.47 -4.24 12.21
C HIS A 139 -25.39 -2.85 11.55
N SER A 140 -26.56 -2.22 11.45
CA SER A 140 -26.67 -0.78 11.31
C SER A 140 -26.01 -0.14 12.53
N ASN A 141 -24.84 0.46 12.34
CA ASN A 141 -24.28 1.38 13.33
C ASN A 141 -25.00 2.72 13.21
N LYS A 142 -26.30 2.75 13.55
CA LYS A 142 -26.98 3.97 13.97
C LYS A 142 -26.97 3.99 15.49
N ARG A 143 -26.01 4.73 16.03
CA ARG A 143 -25.90 5.08 17.44
C ARG A 143 -27.17 5.84 17.83
N ARG A 144 -28.16 5.14 18.40
CA ARG A 144 -29.37 5.74 18.95
C ARG A 144 -28.98 6.43 20.25
N ARG A 145 -29.00 7.77 20.25
CA ARG A 145 -28.85 8.56 21.47
C ARG A 145 -30.16 8.45 22.25
N THR A 146 -30.08 7.88 23.45
CA THR A 146 -31.11 7.88 24.47
C THR A 146 -31.34 9.30 24.95
N ILE A 147 -32.58 9.79 24.86
CA ILE A 147 -33.09 10.85 25.74
C ILE A 147 -34.39 10.29 26.31
N ALA A 148 -34.37 10.05 27.61
CA ALA A 148 -35.55 9.94 28.44
C ALA A 148 -36.14 11.35 28.60
N ASP A 149 -37.45 11.53 28.41
CA ASP A 149 -38.35 11.69 29.54
C ASP A 149 -39.82 11.94 29.11
N ASN A 150 -40.66 11.25 29.87
CA ASN A 150 -42.09 11.37 30.20
C ASN A 150 -42.94 12.58 29.76
N ASP A 151 -44.16 12.21 29.32
CA ASP A 151 -45.49 12.70 29.69
C ASP A 151 -45.87 14.21 29.66
N CYS A 152 -46.87 14.49 28.80
CA CYS A 152 -47.78 15.66 28.69
C CYS A 152 -48.54 16.06 29.99
N PRO A 153 -49.43 17.09 30.01
CA PRO A 153 -49.50 18.46 29.41
C PRO A 153 -50.02 19.52 30.47
N PRO A 154 -50.83 20.57 30.14
CA PRO A 154 -50.65 21.81 29.36
C PRO A 154 -50.78 23.11 30.24
N ILE A 155 -50.67 24.33 29.67
CA ILE A 155 -51.55 25.51 29.90
C ILE A 155 -51.04 26.79 29.17
N SER A 156 -51.97 27.36 28.40
CA SER A 156 -52.28 28.73 27.93
C SER A 156 -51.36 29.97 28.06
N THR A 157 -51.51 30.81 27.00
CA THR A 157 -51.51 32.31 26.95
C THR A 157 -50.17 33.03 27.15
N ALA A 158 -49.76 34.08 26.42
CA ALA A 158 -50.48 35.13 25.69
C ALA A 158 -49.54 35.90 24.70
N ASN A 159 -50.16 36.67 23.81
CA ASN A 159 -49.71 37.97 23.24
C ASN A 159 -48.83 38.03 21.96
N PHE A 160 -49.55 38.40 20.88
CA PHE A 160 -49.21 39.13 19.64
C PHE A 160 -48.44 40.47 19.86
N PRO A 161 -48.05 41.31 18.84
CA PRO A 161 -48.38 41.28 17.38
C PRO A 161 -47.28 41.67 16.33
N SER A 162 -47.50 41.19 15.08
CA SER A 162 -47.48 41.90 13.75
C SER A 162 -46.17 42.45 13.12
N PRO A 163 -46.12 42.81 11.79
CA PRO A 163 -47.16 42.80 10.75
C PRO A 163 -46.82 42.20 9.36
N THR A 164 -47.91 42.00 8.62
CA THR A 164 -48.20 41.69 7.21
C THR A 164 -47.69 42.72 6.18
N ALA A 165 -47.27 42.27 4.97
CA ALA A 165 -47.75 42.73 3.64
C ALA A 165 -46.91 42.20 2.44
N THR A 166 -47.53 41.40 1.58
CA THR A 166 -47.30 41.29 0.11
C THR A 166 -48.16 42.37 -0.59
N PRO A 167 -47.97 42.77 -1.89
CA PRO A 167 -47.66 41.97 -3.09
C PRO A 167 -46.59 42.63 -4.01
N SER A 168 -45.99 42.08 -5.08
CA SER A 168 -46.54 41.64 -6.39
C SER A 168 -45.34 41.21 -7.27
N SER A 169 -45.53 40.22 -8.16
CA SER A 169 -44.58 39.75 -9.20
C SER A 169 -44.61 40.66 -10.47
N PRO A 170 -43.82 40.46 -11.57
CA PRO A 170 -42.97 39.31 -11.93
C PRO A 170 -41.58 39.61 -12.58
N ASN A 171 -40.81 38.54 -12.79
CA ASN A 171 -39.74 38.32 -13.78
C ASN A 171 -38.39 39.06 -13.66
N ALA A 172 -37.39 38.37 -13.13
CA ALA A 172 -36.08 38.20 -13.77
C ALA A 172 -35.28 37.08 -13.06
N SER A 173 -34.81 36.12 -13.85
CA SER A 173 -33.97 34.99 -13.47
C SER A 173 -32.75 35.45 -12.66
N ARG A 174 -32.55 34.88 -11.46
CA ARG A 174 -31.28 34.97 -10.72
C ARG A 174 -30.90 33.61 -10.15
N LEU A 175 -29.72 33.18 -10.58
CA LEU A 175 -28.95 32.06 -10.06
C LEU A 175 -28.63 32.31 -8.58
N SER A 176 -28.88 31.29 -7.78
CA SER A 176 -28.68 31.24 -6.33
C SER A 176 -27.20 31.01 -5.98
N LEU A 177 -26.56 32.07 -5.50
CA LEU A 177 -25.52 32.03 -4.45
C LEU A 177 -26.28 32.38 -3.15
N ASP A 178 -26.08 31.82 -1.96
CA ASP A 178 -24.97 31.10 -1.35
C ASP A 178 -25.46 30.58 0.03
N ARG A 179 -24.63 29.77 0.69
CA ARG A 179 -24.32 29.84 2.13
C ARG A 179 -24.79 28.71 3.07
N ARG A 180 -23.76 27.93 3.45
CA ARG A 180 -23.47 27.25 4.73
C ARG A 180 -24.01 25.85 4.96
N SER A 181 -23.11 24.88 4.81
CA SER A 181 -22.84 23.91 5.88
C SER A 181 -21.32 23.75 6.03
N LEU A 182 -20.83 24.22 7.16
CA LEU A 182 -19.51 23.90 7.71
C LEU A 182 -19.63 22.53 8.39
N GLU A 183 -18.50 21.81 8.52
CA GLU A 183 -18.28 20.57 9.31
C GLU A 183 -18.68 19.27 8.57
N GLN A 184 -17.83 18.27 8.34
CA GLN A 184 -16.63 17.77 9.03
C GLN A 184 -15.68 17.11 8.00
N ALA A 185 -14.38 17.30 8.20
CA ALA A 185 -13.32 16.62 7.46
C ALA A 185 -13.38 15.09 7.68
N PRO A 186 -13.32 14.26 6.63
CA PRO A 186 -12.98 12.86 6.79
C PRO A 186 -11.46 12.73 6.83
N GLY A 187 -10.93 12.24 7.95
CA GLY A 187 -9.55 11.81 8.07
C GLY A 187 -9.24 10.74 7.03
N TYR A 188 -8.31 11.04 6.13
CA TYR A 188 -7.90 10.15 5.06
C TYR A 188 -7.01 9.03 5.62
N ASN A 189 -7.64 7.93 6.03
CA ASN A 189 -7.02 6.61 5.91
C ASN A 189 -7.12 6.22 4.42
N SER A 190 -6.10 6.58 3.64
CA SER A 190 -6.00 6.14 2.24
C SER A 190 -5.68 4.65 2.18
N VAL A 191 -6.74 3.84 2.20
CA VAL A 191 -6.72 2.43 1.79
C VAL A 191 -7.98 2.22 0.96
N GLY A 192 -7.81 2.09 -0.35
CA GLY A 192 -8.91 1.85 -1.28
C GLY A 192 -8.42 1.18 -2.56
N CYS A 193 -8.64 -0.14 -2.61
CA CYS A 193 -8.84 -0.97 -3.81
C CYS A 193 -7.68 -1.08 -4.82
N PHE A 194 -6.80 -2.06 -4.59
CA PHE A 194 -6.04 -2.69 -5.68
C PHE A 194 -6.12 -4.21 -5.49
N ALA A 195 -6.91 -4.86 -6.34
CA ALA A 195 -6.91 -6.31 -6.48
C ALA A 195 -6.80 -6.64 -7.98
N GLU A 196 -5.94 -7.63 -8.26
CA GLU A 196 -5.78 -8.41 -9.49
C GLU A 196 -4.71 -7.92 -10.51
N ASP A 197 -3.48 -8.42 -10.28
CA ASP A 197 -2.35 -8.69 -11.20
C ASP A 197 -1.60 -7.55 -11.94
N GLU A 198 -1.29 -6.43 -11.28
CA GLU A 198 -0.53 -5.34 -11.91
C GLU A 198 0.76 -5.79 -12.67
N HIS A 199 0.89 -5.40 -13.94
CA HIS A 199 2.14 -5.57 -14.69
C HIS A 199 3.21 -4.63 -14.13
N VAL A 200 4.11 -5.18 -13.31
CA VAL A 200 5.29 -4.47 -12.78
C VAL A 200 6.50 -4.73 -13.68
N LEU A 201 7.06 -3.66 -14.21
CA LEU A 201 8.32 -3.65 -14.94
C LEU A 201 9.40 -3.10 -14.02
N VAL A 202 10.54 -3.78 -13.94
CA VAL A 202 11.67 -3.38 -13.09
C VAL A 202 12.96 -3.35 -13.88
N ASN A 203 13.94 -2.57 -13.40
CA ASN A 203 15.29 -2.51 -13.95
C ASN A 203 15.33 -1.99 -15.40
N ALA A 204 15.00 -0.71 -15.58
CA ALA A 204 15.01 -0.06 -16.89
C ALA A 204 16.43 0.05 -17.49
N SER A 205 16.48 0.20 -18.82
CA SER A 205 17.73 0.47 -19.55
C SER A 205 18.39 1.76 -19.06
N LEU A 206 19.61 1.64 -18.53
CA LEU A 206 20.39 2.77 -18.03
C LEU A 206 20.74 3.77 -19.16
N ALA A 207 21.06 3.27 -20.34
CA ALA A 207 21.40 4.10 -21.50
C ALA A 207 20.21 4.92 -22.00
N VAL A 208 18.99 4.38 -21.90
CA VAL A 208 17.78 5.10 -22.28
C VAL A 208 17.37 6.08 -21.17
N ALA A 209 17.38 5.64 -19.90
CA ALA A 209 17.04 6.49 -18.76
C ALA A 209 17.91 7.76 -18.70
N THR A 210 19.21 7.63 -19.01
CA THR A 210 20.15 8.77 -19.02
C THR A 210 19.92 9.77 -20.15
N ARG A 211 19.23 9.37 -21.22
CA ARG A 211 18.81 10.25 -22.33
C ARG A 211 17.43 10.85 -22.10
N LEU A 212 16.54 10.09 -21.46
CA LEU A 212 15.17 10.46 -21.16
C LEU A 212 15.08 11.54 -20.06
N LEU A 213 15.93 11.42 -19.05
CA LEU A 213 15.88 12.24 -17.85
C LEU A 213 16.96 13.32 -17.87
N PRO A 214 16.70 14.52 -17.31
CA PRO A 214 17.72 15.53 -17.09
C PRO A 214 18.91 14.98 -16.31
N ARG A 215 20.11 15.55 -16.56
CA ARG A 215 21.37 15.05 -15.98
C ARG A 215 21.32 14.94 -14.46
N ASP A 216 20.69 15.89 -13.78
CA ASP A 216 20.66 15.92 -12.32
C ASP A 216 19.87 14.74 -11.74
N LEU A 217 18.66 14.49 -12.27
CA LEU A 217 17.85 13.33 -11.89
C LEU A 217 18.50 12.02 -12.35
N SER A 218 18.98 11.95 -13.59
CA SER A 218 19.69 10.79 -14.15
C SER A 218 20.89 10.35 -13.29
N ASN A 219 21.67 11.30 -12.80
CA ASN A 219 22.80 11.01 -11.92
C ASN A 219 22.39 10.58 -10.51
N ALA A 220 21.17 10.94 -10.08
CA ALA A 220 20.62 10.55 -8.79
C ALA A 220 20.02 9.15 -8.76
N ILE A 221 19.74 8.56 -9.93
CA ILE A 221 19.13 7.23 -10.01
C ILE A 221 20.11 6.17 -9.53
N ARG A 222 19.63 5.29 -8.65
CA ARG A 222 20.39 4.13 -8.20
C ARG A 222 20.65 3.20 -9.39
N ARG A 223 21.87 2.68 -9.46
CA ARG A 223 22.30 1.72 -10.48
C ARG A 223 22.35 0.34 -9.84
N ASN A 224 21.62 -0.61 -10.39
CA ASN A 224 21.62 -2.00 -9.94
C ASN A 224 22.46 -2.84 -10.90
N PRO A 225 23.11 -3.92 -10.42
CA PRO A 225 23.66 -4.93 -11.31
C PRO A 225 22.53 -5.57 -12.12
N ASP A 226 22.75 -5.75 -13.43
CA ASP A 226 21.79 -6.44 -14.30
C ASP A 226 21.79 -7.94 -13.99
N PRO A 227 20.65 -8.53 -13.57
CA PRO A 227 20.58 -9.96 -13.31
C PRO A 227 20.74 -10.81 -14.58
N ARG A 228 20.59 -10.22 -15.78
CA ARG A 228 20.68 -10.93 -17.07
C ARG A 228 22.07 -10.84 -17.71
N ASN A 229 22.89 -9.89 -17.30
CA ASN A 229 24.18 -9.61 -17.92
C ASN A 229 25.20 -9.19 -16.87
N GLU A 230 26.08 -10.12 -16.50
CA GLU A 230 27.12 -9.89 -15.51
C GLU A 230 28.02 -8.71 -15.93
N GLY A 231 28.12 -7.69 -15.08
CA GLY A 231 28.91 -6.49 -15.32
C GLY A 231 28.15 -5.34 -15.99
N ALA A 232 26.92 -5.58 -16.48
CA ALA A 232 26.05 -4.49 -16.92
C ALA A 232 25.31 -3.86 -15.73
N LEU A 233 24.99 -2.56 -15.87
CA LEU A 233 24.21 -1.81 -14.90
C LEU A 233 22.87 -1.39 -15.51
N VAL A 234 21.82 -1.52 -14.72
CA VAL A 234 20.45 -1.09 -15.04
C VAL A 234 20.03 0.05 -14.12
N ALA A 235 19.12 0.89 -14.59
CA ALA A 235 18.55 1.96 -13.79
C ALA A 235 17.49 1.38 -12.85
N ALA A 236 17.53 1.73 -11.57
CA ALA A 236 16.55 1.36 -10.56
C ALA A 236 15.26 2.18 -10.73
N ILE A 237 14.63 1.97 -11.87
CA ILE A 237 13.34 2.51 -12.25
C ILE A 237 12.40 1.33 -12.40
N SER A 238 11.19 1.46 -11.87
CA SER A 238 10.11 0.53 -12.11
C SER A 238 8.86 1.25 -12.60
N MET A 239 8.02 0.55 -13.36
CA MET A 239 6.72 1.07 -13.80
C MET A 239 5.64 0.04 -13.53
N THR A 240 4.48 0.51 -13.08
CA THR A 240 3.32 -0.31 -12.75
C THR A 240 2.12 0.19 -13.52
N PHE A 241 1.45 -0.71 -14.23
CA PHE A 241 0.29 -0.40 -15.05
C PHE A 241 -0.97 -1.06 -14.48
N PRO A 242 -2.12 -0.36 -14.52
CA PRO A 242 -3.39 -0.94 -14.12
C PRO A 242 -3.78 -2.07 -15.09
N ASN A 243 -4.35 -3.14 -14.54
CA ASN A 243 -4.89 -4.27 -15.30
C ASN A 243 -6.31 -4.06 -15.82
N ALA A 244 -6.98 -2.99 -15.39
CA ALA A 244 -8.34 -2.69 -15.79
C ALA A 244 -8.41 -2.19 -17.25
N PRO A 245 -9.53 -2.42 -17.96
CA PRO A 245 -9.72 -1.87 -19.30
C PRO A 245 -9.50 -0.36 -19.30
N TYR A 246 -8.87 0.14 -20.35
CA TYR A 246 -8.55 1.56 -20.57
C TYR A 246 -9.77 2.45 -20.27
N THR A 247 -9.84 2.97 -19.05
CA THR A 247 -10.71 4.09 -18.71
C THR A 247 -9.80 5.26 -18.39
N ASP A 248 -10.16 6.46 -18.85
CA ASP A 248 -9.41 7.71 -18.64
C ASP A 248 -9.20 8.08 -17.16
N LYS A 249 -9.75 7.28 -16.23
CA LYS A 249 -9.63 7.48 -14.79
C LYS A 249 -8.37 6.84 -14.20
N PHE A 250 -7.70 5.93 -14.91
CA PHE A 250 -6.53 5.24 -14.40
C PHE A 250 -5.25 5.71 -15.09
N GLY A 251 -4.31 6.23 -14.30
CA GLY A 251 -2.94 6.45 -14.73
C GLY A 251 -2.08 5.20 -14.54
N CYS A 252 -0.79 5.33 -14.84
CA CYS A 252 0.23 4.37 -14.43
C CYS A 252 1.19 5.01 -13.43
N TYR A 253 1.98 4.18 -12.75
CA TYR A 253 2.94 4.61 -11.75
C TYR A 253 4.35 4.36 -12.25
N MET A 254 5.24 5.29 -11.94
CA MET A 254 6.68 5.11 -12.10
C MET A 254 7.35 5.34 -10.76
N ALA A 255 8.19 4.42 -10.34
CA ALA A 255 9.01 4.57 -9.14
C ALA A 255 10.48 4.70 -9.56
N VAL A 256 11.15 5.71 -9.02
CA VAL A 256 12.55 6.02 -9.29
C VAL A 256 13.30 5.94 -7.97
N GLU A 257 14.16 4.93 -7.82
CA GLU A 257 15.01 4.81 -6.65
C GLU A 257 16.21 5.74 -6.79
N VAL A 258 16.43 6.58 -5.79
CA VAL A 258 17.48 7.59 -5.77
C VAL A 258 18.54 7.29 -4.72
N THR A 259 19.79 7.60 -5.02
CA THR A 259 20.93 7.37 -4.13
C THR A 259 20.87 8.26 -2.89
N SER A 260 21.45 7.77 -1.79
CA SER A 260 21.37 8.41 -0.47
C SER A 260 21.95 9.83 -0.43
N ASP A 261 22.98 10.10 -1.23
CA ASP A 261 23.64 11.40 -1.36
C ASP A 261 22.77 12.46 -2.09
N LYS A 262 21.74 12.03 -2.82
CA LYS A 262 20.83 12.93 -3.57
C LYS A 262 19.50 13.17 -2.88
N VAL A 263 19.18 12.40 -1.84
CA VAL A 263 17.90 12.48 -1.11
C VAL A 263 17.61 13.90 -0.60
N GLN A 264 18.58 14.53 0.07
CA GLN A 264 18.40 15.88 0.64
C GLN A 264 18.18 16.94 -0.45
N HIS A 265 18.89 16.82 -1.58
CA HIS A 265 18.77 17.76 -2.69
C HIS A 265 17.38 17.67 -3.34
N LEU A 266 16.94 16.45 -3.68
CA LEU A 266 15.63 16.22 -4.30
C LEU A 266 14.47 16.59 -3.36
N ALA A 267 14.58 16.29 -2.06
CA ALA A 267 13.56 16.69 -1.08
C ALA A 267 13.39 18.22 -1.03
N ARG A 268 14.49 18.97 -1.13
CA ARG A 268 14.47 20.43 -1.16
C ARG A 268 13.95 20.97 -2.48
N GLU A 269 14.40 20.42 -3.60
CA GLU A 269 14.03 20.90 -4.93
C GLU A 269 12.55 20.64 -5.25
N LEU A 270 12.09 19.41 -5.02
CA LEU A 270 10.72 19.00 -5.36
C LEU A 270 9.69 19.53 -4.37
N PHE A 271 10.01 19.52 -3.07
CA PHE A 271 9.02 19.77 -2.00
C PHE A 271 9.35 20.97 -1.11
N GLY A 272 10.47 21.66 -1.32
CA GLY A 272 10.92 22.73 -0.42
C GLY A 272 11.33 22.25 0.97
N VAL A 273 11.49 20.93 1.17
CA VAL A 273 11.74 20.35 2.49
C VAL A 273 13.24 20.24 2.77
N ARG A 274 13.67 20.80 3.90
CA ARG A 274 15.06 20.71 4.37
C ARG A 274 15.23 19.46 5.23
N LEU A 275 16.06 18.54 4.74
CA LEU A 275 16.51 17.38 5.52
C LEU A 275 17.89 17.65 6.13
N GLU A 276 18.10 17.14 7.35
CA GLU A 276 19.40 17.10 8.01
C GLU A 276 19.75 15.68 8.44
N THR A 277 21.04 15.35 8.40
CA THR A 277 21.55 14.07 8.88
C THR A 277 22.33 14.28 10.18
N MET A 278 21.96 13.56 11.23
CA MET A 278 22.67 13.56 12.52
C MET A 278 22.78 12.13 13.03
N ALA A 279 23.99 11.70 13.39
CA ALA A 279 24.25 10.35 13.92
C ALA A 279 23.68 9.21 13.06
N GLY A 280 23.76 9.34 11.73
CA GLY A 280 23.22 8.34 10.79
C GLY A 280 21.70 8.36 10.59
N LEU A 281 20.99 9.29 11.23
CA LEU A 281 19.54 9.46 11.14
C LEU A 281 19.16 10.73 10.38
N ARG A 282 18.05 10.66 9.63
CA ARG A 282 17.46 11.79 8.90
C ARG A 282 16.36 12.46 9.70
N TYR A 283 16.43 13.79 9.70
CA TYR A 283 15.47 14.66 10.34
C TYR A 283 14.87 15.62 9.31
N VAL A 284 13.57 15.84 9.42
CA VAL A 284 12.88 16.93 8.71
C VAL A 284 12.98 18.18 9.57
N CYS A 285 13.58 19.23 9.02
CA CYS A 285 13.68 20.52 9.69
C CYS A 285 12.45 21.36 9.35
N LEU A 286 11.73 21.79 10.38
CA LEU A 286 10.63 22.74 10.22
C LEU A 286 11.19 24.13 9.94
N ALA A 287 10.65 24.80 8.92
CA ALA A 287 11.03 26.16 8.61
C ALA A 287 10.85 27.05 9.86
N GLU A 288 11.79 27.96 10.09
CA GLU A 288 11.73 29.00 11.14
C GLU A 288 11.82 28.52 12.60
N SER A 289 11.93 27.20 12.85
CA SER A 289 12.09 26.66 14.21
C SER A 289 13.34 25.79 14.34
N SER A 290 13.82 25.62 15.57
CA SER A 290 14.86 24.64 15.90
C SER A 290 14.30 23.21 16.04
N ALA A 291 12.97 23.04 15.90
CA ALA A 291 12.32 21.76 16.03
C ALA A 291 12.61 20.88 14.80
N LYS A 292 12.81 19.59 15.09
CA LYS A 292 13.13 18.56 14.09
C LYS A 292 12.20 17.38 14.27
N ILE A 293 11.75 16.82 13.15
CA ILE A 293 10.95 15.59 13.14
C ILE A 293 11.87 14.45 12.73
N LEU A 294 12.00 13.45 13.61
CA LEU A 294 12.69 12.21 13.29
C LEU A 294 11.77 11.31 12.46
N ALA A 295 12.26 10.87 11.30
CA ALA A 295 11.60 9.83 10.52
C ALA A 295 11.59 8.50 11.30
N ASN A 296 10.47 7.78 11.36
CA ASN A 296 10.46 6.43 11.96
C ASN A 296 9.37 5.51 11.35
N PRO A 297 9.73 4.46 10.60
CA PRO A 297 11.03 4.23 9.95
C PRO A 297 11.15 5.02 8.64
N LYS A 298 10.04 5.52 8.10
CA LYS A 298 9.95 6.24 6.83
C LYS A 298 8.90 7.34 6.93
N PHE A 299 8.97 8.32 6.04
CA PHE A 299 7.92 9.31 5.84
C PHE A 299 7.76 9.61 4.34
N THR A 300 6.63 10.19 3.97
CA THR A 300 6.31 10.55 2.59
C THR A 300 6.21 12.07 2.46
N LEU A 301 6.89 12.61 1.46
CA LEU A 301 6.75 13.98 1.01
C LEU A 301 5.76 14.02 -0.16
N GLN A 302 4.81 14.95 -0.10
CA GLN A 302 3.78 15.21 -1.10
C GLN A 302 3.65 16.72 -1.32
N GLY A 303 2.92 17.14 -2.35
CA GLY A 303 2.83 18.55 -2.74
C GLY A 303 4.08 19.04 -3.47
N CYS A 304 4.49 18.36 -4.53
CA CYS A 304 5.56 18.82 -5.42
C CYS A 304 5.15 20.14 -6.12
N GLN A 305 6.05 21.11 -6.22
CA GLN A 305 5.76 22.38 -6.87
C GLN A 305 5.55 22.19 -8.38
N CYS A 306 4.41 22.64 -8.93
CA CYS A 306 4.10 22.42 -10.35
C CYS A 306 5.13 23.08 -11.29
N SER A 307 5.72 24.22 -10.87
CA SER A 307 6.71 24.97 -11.64
C SER A 307 8.04 24.25 -11.84
N ILE A 308 8.41 23.33 -10.94
CA ILE A 308 9.71 22.64 -10.99
C ILE A 308 9.68 21.37 -11.84
N ILE A 309 8.48 20.82 -12.10
CA ILE A 309 8.30 19.55 -12.83
C ILE A 309 9.03 19.56 -14.18
N PRO A 310 8.86 20.58 -15.07
CA PRO A 310 9.53 20.63 -16.37
C PRO A 310 11.06 20.55 -16.29
N SER A 311 11.66 21.27 -15.34
CA SER A 311 13.12 21.33 -15.19
C SER A 311 13.69 20.04 -14.60
N THR A 312 13.02 19.43 -13.62
CA THR A 312 13.57 18.28 -12.89
C THR A 312 13.35 16.96 -13.65
N PHE A 313 12.21 16.79 -14.31
CA PHE A 313 11.86 15.52 -14.98
C PHE A 313 12.07 15.55 -16.50
N GLY A 314 12.24 16.73 -17.09
CA GLY A 314 12.38 16.89 -18.53
C GLY A 314 11.05 16.80 -19.26
N PRO A 315 11.01 17.10 -20.56
CA PRO A 315 9.76 17.35 -21.28
C PRO A 315 8.86 16.11 -21.38
N GLU A 316 9.43 14.93 -21.62
CA GLU A 316 8.64 13.71 -21.83
C GLU A 316 7.93 13.26 -20.55
N LEU A 317 8.65 13.14 -19.43
CA LEU A 317 8.04 12.79 -18.15
C LEU A 317 7.13 13.90 -17.64
N SER A 318 7.48 15.17 -17.84
CA SER A 318 6.62 16.27 -17.41
C SER A 318 5.29 16.26 -18.12
N ASN A 319 5.28 16.00 -19.43
CA ASN A 319 4.05 15.82 -20.18
C ASN A 319 3.24 14.65 -19.61
N ALA A 320 3.89 13.50 -19.35
CA ALA A 320 3.23 12.34 -18.76
C ALA A 320 2.66 12.60 -17.36
N ILE A 321 3.34 13.39 -16.51
CA ILE A 321 2.84 13.78 -15.19
C ILE A 321 1.62 14.70 -15.35
N ILE A 322 1.71 15.70 -16.21
CA ILE A 322 0.66 16.70 -16.42
C ILE A 322 -0.61 16.06 -17.00
N THR A 323 -0.49 15.08 -17.90
CA THR A 323 -1.65 14.33 -18.43
C THR A 323 -2.21 13.31 -17.43
N GLY A 324 -1.51 13.06 -16.32
CA GLY A 324 -1.93 12.13 -15.27
C GLY A 324 -3.21 12.58 -14.56
N PRO A 325 -4.15 11.66 -14.25
CA PRO A 325 -5.40 12.01 -13.57
C PRO A 325 -5.19 12.77 -12.25
N LYS A 326 -4.14 12.39 -11.50
CA LYS A 326 -3.83 13.02 -10.21
C LYS A 326 -3.43 14.49 -10.35
N TYR A 327 -2.61 14.82 -11.35
CA TYR A 327 -2.24 16.21 -11.65
C TYR A 327 -3.46 17.01 -12.11
N GLN A 328 -4.27 16.43 -12.99
CA GLN A 328 -5.49 17.06 -13.50
C GLN A 328 -6.48 17.40 -12.36
N ASP A 329 -6.62 16.51 -11.38
CA ASP A 329 -7.48 16.76 -10.22
C ASP A 329 -6.93 17.86 -9.30
N ASP A 330 -5.61 17.93 -9.10
CA ASP A 330 -4.98 19.02 -8.34
C ASP A 330 -5.09 20.37 -9.07
N ALA A 331 -4.92 20.36 -10.40
CA ALA A 331 -5.07 21.54 -11.25
C ALA A 331 -6.52 22.07 -11.25
N ARG A 332 -7.52 21.18 -11.30
CA ARG A 332 -8.95 21.55 -11.15
C ARG A 332 -9.25 22.20 -9.79
N GLN A 333 -8.47 21.89 -8.77
CA GLN A 333 -8.55 22.49 -7.45
C GLN A 333 -7.73 23.77 -7.30
N TRP A 334 -7.13 24.28 -8.38
CA TRP A 334 -6.30 25.49 -8.39
C TRP A 334 -5.14 25.43 -7.39
N ARG A 335 -4.50 24.27 -7.26
CA ARG A 335 -3.31 24.12 -6.42
C ARG A 335 -2.04 24.46 -7.20
N ASP A 336 -1.14 25.19 -6.57
CA ASP A 336 0.21 25.47 -7.10
C ASP A 336 1.19 24.30 -6.88
N SER A 337 0.72 23.24 -6.23
CA SER A 337 1.45 22.01 -5.96
C SER A 337 0.60 20.79 -6.31
N THR A 338 1.26 19.68 -6.58
CA THR A 338 0.60 18.43 -6.96
C THR A 338 1.12 17.25 -6.15
N ASP A 339 0.23 16.34 -5.84
CA ASP A 339 0.54 15.05 -5.24
C ASP A 339 0.81 13.98 -6.30
N ALA A 340 0.77 14.33 -7.59
CA ALA A 340 1.17 13.44 -8.69
C ALA A 340 2.67 13.05 -8.62
N VAL A 341 3.46 13.82 -7.88
CA VAL A 341 4.83 13.49 -7.53
C VAL A 341 4.93 13.39 -6.01
N SER A 342 5.45 12.28 -5.52
CA SER A 342 5.70 12.07 -4.09
C SER A 342 7.04 11.38 -3.87
N MET A 343 7.57 11.47 -2.66
CA MET A 343 8.87 10.90 -2.33
C MET A 343 8.84 10.23 -0.96
N VAL A 344 9.21 8.95 -0.90
CA VAL A 344 9.31 8.19 0.35
C VAL A 344 10.77 8.15 0.79
N VAL A 345 11.02 8.65 2.00
CA VAL A 345 12.36 8.80 2.57
C VAL A 345 12.51 7.92 3.81
N SER A 346 13.63 7.19 3.89
CA SER A 346 14.00 6.40 5.07
C SER A 346 14.67 7.26 6.15
N HIS A 347 14.46 6.86 7.40
CA HIS A 347 15.15 7.43 8.56
C HIS A 347 16.66 7.21 8.55
N SER A 348 17.14 6.11 7.95
CA SER A 348 18.57 5.84 7.82
C SER A 348 19.20 6.75 6.78
N ALA A 349 20.29 7.42 7.12
CA ALA A 349 21.04 8.28 6.20
C ALA A 349 21.76 7.50 5.09
N HIS A 350 21.97 6.20 5.27
CA HIS A 350 22.62 5.34 4.29
C HIS A 350 21.66 4.87 3.20
N ASP A 351 20.36 4.85 3.49
CA ASP A 351 19.33 4.40 2.56
C ASP A 351 19.04 5.48 1.53
N GLY A 352 18.68 5.08 0.32
CA GLY A 352 18.14 5.98 -0.69
C GLY A 352 16.74 6.50 -0.34
N ALA A 353 16.08 7.03 -1.37
CA ALA A 353 14.65 7.32 -1.34
C ALA A 353 14.00 6.78 -2.60
N VAL A 354 12.67 6.78 -2.64
CA VAL A 354 11.91 6.42 -3.83
C VAL A 354 11.01 7.57 -4.21
N VAL A 355 11.16 8.10 -5.42
CA VAL A 355 10.28 9.11 -6.00
C VAL A 355 9.21 8.38 -6.81
N TYR A 356 7.95 8.61 -6.49
CA TYR A 356 6.80 8.07 -7.20
C TYR A 356 6.18 9.15 -8.07
N LEU A 357 5.88 8.77 -9.32
CA LEU A 357 5.25 9.62 -10.32
C LEU A 357 3.95 8.95 -10.77
N HIS A 358 2.86 9.72 -10.73
CA HIS A 358 1.60 9.37 -11.36
C HIS A 358 1.59 9.91 -12.78
N LEU A 359 1.50 9.02 -13.76
CA LEU A 359 1.60 9.36 -15.17
C LEU A 359 0.28 9.07 -15.89
N GLY A 360 0.02 9.81 -16.97
CA GLY A 360 -0.98 9.45 -17.97
C GLY A 360 -0.68 8.06 -18.54
N LEU A 361 -1.73 7.26 -18.76
CA LEU A 361 -1.57 5.86 -19.19
C LEU A 361 -0.95 5.75 -20.59
N TRP A 362 -1.34 6.65 -21.50
CA TRP A 362 -0.82 6.69 -22.86
C TRP A 362 0.65 7.08 -22.89
N GLU A 363 0.99 8.22 -22.28
CA GLU A 363 2.38 8.71 -22.23
C GLU A 363 3.28 7.75 -21.46
N GLY A 364 2.78 7.18 -20.36
CA GLY A 364 3.49 6.15 -19.61
C GLY A 364 3.77 4.89 -20.42
N THR A 365 2.85 4.49 -21.30
CA THR A 365 3.08 3.36 -22.22
C THR A 365 4.18 3.65 -23.23
N GLU A 366 4.26 4.88 -23.75
CA GLU A 366 5.35 5.30 -24.63
C GLU A 366 6.70 5.35 -23.90
N ILE A 367 6.72 5.86 -22.66
CA ILE A 367 7.92 5.84 -21.80
C ILE A 367 8.36 4.39 -21.53
N LYS A 368 7.42 3.49 -21.22
CA LYS A 368 7.67 2.06 -21.04
C LYS A 368 8.36 1.45 -22.27
N LYS A 369 7.83 1.71 -23.47
CA LYS A 369 8.40 1.17 -24.72
C LYS A 369 9.85 1.60 -24.91
N LYS A 370 10.21 2.82 -24.49
CA LYS A 370 11.60 3.30 -24.55
C LYS A 370 12.48 2.63 -23.48
N LEU A 371 12.01 2.59 -22.23
CA LEU A 371 12.81 2.15 -21.09
C LEU A 371 13.06 0.63 -21.04
N TYR A 372 12.17 -0.17 -21.61
CA TYR A 372 12.19 -1.64 -21.52
C TYR A 372 12.16 -2.33 -22.90
N ALA A 373 12.62 -1.64 -23.94
CA ALA A 373 12.74 -2.20 -25.30
C ALA A 373 13.72 -3.37 -25.38
#